data_AF-A0A937QTB0-F1
#
_entry.id   AF-A0A937QTB0-F1
#
_cell.length_a   1.000
_cell.length_b   1.000
_cell.length_c   1.000
_cell.angle_alpha   90.00
_cell.angle_beta   90.00
_cell.angle_gamma   90.00
#
_symmetry.space_group_name_H-M   'P 1'
#
loop_
_entity.id
_entity.type
_entity.pdbx_description
1 polymer ?
#
loop_
_entity_poly.entity_id
_entity_poly.type
_entity_poly.pdbx_seq_one_letter_code
_entity_poly.pdbx_strand_id
1 'polypeptide(L)'
;MIKKMLFAMLVAGLTCSCGASAEDGWIELFKGSLDGWQRTENIGTWTVKDGLLVTDGPRSHLFYVGPVESADFRNFEFKAEIKTEKGSNSGIYFHTKLQDRNWPAKGFEVQVNNTHKDRKKTGGLYAVSDVLDKSPANDGEWFTEHIIVQGNDITIKVNGKTTVEWTEPPNYRHPQFPGRKLSSGTFALQGHDPKSVVYYRSIKVKPLPPRLTGTLKVAVLTGGHGFERKPFTEMLKSFKGMKCTEIDLKDHSEIFEDISNWDYDVIVMYNMTQNISQKRQENFKKLLGRGIGYVCLHHNMGAFQNWPEFKKIAGGKYYVKPTKEDGKEIRGSTYKHDIDMEIKVADKSHPITRGLKDFKIHDEGYKYCGFEKDNRVLLTVDHPESDRSVCWVRKYGKSRVCGLQLGHDGKAYANPNYRKVLSRAILWTAGRLK
;
A
#
# COMPACT_ATOMS: atom_id res chain seq x y z
N MET A 1 -4.70 -9.32 -71.06
CA MET A 1 -5.25 -9.42 -69.69
C MET A 1 -4.19 -8.95 -68.71
N ILE A 2 -4.36 -7.72 -68.20
CA ILE A 2 -3.40 -7.01 -67.35
C ILE A 2 -3.68 -7.40 -65.89
N LYS A 3 -2.75 -8.07 -65.20
CA LYS A 3 -2.82 -8.30 -63.75
C LYS A 3 -2.13 -7.14 -63.02
N LYS A 4 -2.91 -6.39 -62.25
CA LYS A 4 -2.45 -5.30 -61.37
C LYS A 4 -1.65 -5.89 -60.19
N MET A 5 -0.39 -5.48 -60.02
CA MET A 5 0.33 -5.59 -58.75
C MET A 5 0.00 -4.36 -57.90
N LEU A 6 -0.60 -4.57 -56.72
CA LEU A 6 -0.71 -3.54 -55.69
C LEU A 6 0.50 -3.66 -54.76
N PHE A 7 1.24 -2.57 -54.64
CA PHE A 7 2.33 -2.36 -53.69
C PHE A 7 1.71 -1.83 -52.40
N ALA A 8 1.83 -2.56 -51.29
CA ALA A 8 1.48 -2.07 -49.95
C ALA A 8 2.77 -1.67 -49.23
N MET A 9 3.03 -0.36 -49.14
CA MET A 9 4.09 0.19 -48.27
C MET A 9 3.71 0.00 -46.80
N LEU A 10 4.51 -0.79 -46.09
CA LEU A 10 4.44 -0.90 -44.63
C LEU A 10 5.21 0.29 -44.03
N VAL A 11 4.49 1.30 -43.55
CA VAL A 11 5.09 2.39 -42.75
C VAL A 11 5.22 1.88 -41.31
N ALA A 12 6.43 1.47 -40.93
CA ALA A 12 6.76 1.15 -39.55
C ALA A 12 6.94 2.46 -38.75
N GLY A 13 5.90 2.89 -38.04
CA GLY A 13 6.01 3.95 -37.05
C GLY A 13 6.80 3.45 -35.84
N LEU A 14 8.04 3.94 -35.67
CA LEU A 14 8.75 3.83 -34.40
C LEU A 14 8.08 4.77 -33.38
N THR A 15 7.19 4.24 -32.56
CA THR A 15 6.80 4.89 -31.31
C THR A 15 7.90 4.65 -30.28
N CYS A 16 8.68 5.69 -30.00
CA CYS A 16 9.60 5.74 -28.87
C CYS A 16 8.80 5.70 -27.57
N SER A 17 8.64 4.51 -26.98
CA SER A 17 8.07 4.38 -25.64
C SER A 17 9.12 4.79 -24.62
N CYS A 18 9.08 6.04 -24.15
CA CYS A 18 9.78 6.43 -22.93
C CYS A 18 9.03 5.86 -21.72
N GLY A 19 9.10 4.54 -21.57
CA GLY A 19 8.64 3.83 -20.38
C GLY A 19 9.77 3.84 -19.37
N ALA A 20 9.81 4.84 -18.50
CA ALA A 20 10.59 4.75 -17.28
C ALA A 20 10.06 3.54 -16.48
N SER A 21 10.87 2.48 -16.43
CA SER A 21 10.62 1.34 -15.55
C SER A 21 10.60 1.85 -14.11
N ALA A 22 9.40 1.98 -13.54
CA ALA A 22 9.22 2.27 -12.12
C ALA A 22 9.68 1.05 -11.32
N GLU A 23 10.96 1.02 -10.96
CA GLU A 23 11.50 0.05 -10.01
C GLU A 23 10.71 0.15 -8.69
N ASP A 24 10.06 -0.95 -8.28
CA ASP A 24 9.53 -1.19 -6.93
C ASP A 24 8.82 0.02 -6.26
N GLY A 25 8.05 0.80 -7.02
CA GLY A 25 7.27 1.94 -6.49
C GLY A 25 8.03 3.26 -6.28
N TRP A 26 9.28 3.38 -6.75
CA TRP A 26 10.01 4.64 -6.76
C TRP A 26 9.56 5.55 -7.91
N ILE A 27 9.46 6.85 -7.63
CA ILE A 27 9.07 7.91 -8.56
C ILE A 27 10.16 8.97 -8.57
N GLU A 28 10.77 9.21 -9.74
CA GLU A 28 11.76 10.28 -9.92
C GLU A 28 11.08 11.65 -9.84
N LEU A 29 11.55 12.49 -8.91
CA LEU A 29 11.12 13.87 -8.71
C LEU A 29 11.97 14.86 -9.51
N PHE A 30 13.23 14.52 -9.81
CA PHE A 30 14.11 15.31 -10.66
C PHE A 30 14.51 14.52 -11.91
N LYS A 31 14.14 15.03 -13.08
CA LYS A 31 14.34 14.35 -14.38
C LYS A 31 15.26 15.13 -15.32
N GLY A 32 16.28 15.79 -14.75
CA GLY A 32 17.22 16.61 -15.50
C GLY A 32 16.71 18.01 -15.86
N SER A 33 15.55 18.42 -15.32
CA SER A 33 15.01 19.78 -15.39
C SER A 33 14.39 20.17 -14.05
N LEU A 34 14.08 21.46 -13.87
CA LEU A 34 13.38 21.96 -12.69
C LEU A 34 11.86 21.88 -12.82
N ASP A 35 11.34 21.07 -13.73
CA ASP A 35 9.91 20.86 -13.85
C ASP A 35 9.35 20.26 -12.55
N GLY A 36 8.34 20.91 -11.99
CA GLY A 36 7.80 20.55 -10.68
C GLY A 36 8.65 21.02 -9.49
N TRP A 37 9.61 21.93 -9.69
CA TRP A 37 10.39 22.56 -8.63
C TRP A 37 10.29 24.09 -8.67
N GLN A 38 10.13 24.71 -7.51
CA GLN A 38 10.03 26.15 -7.36
C GLN A 38 11.19 26.70 -6.54
N ARG A 39 11.95 27.61 -7.16
CA ARG A 39 13.03 28.36 -6.51
C ARG A 39 12.46 29.51 -5.68
N THR A 40 13.04 29.76 -4.51
CA THR A 40 12.63 30.86 -3.62
C THR A 40 13.87 31.59 -3.10
N GLU A 41 13.87 32.92 -3.18
CA GLU A 41 15.04 33.80 -2.95
C GLU A 41 16.24 33.46 -3.83
N ASN A 42 17.02 34.46 -4.25
CA ASN A 42 18.30 34.26 -4.95
C ASN A 42 18.26 33.14 -6.00
N ILE A 43 17.27 33.18 -6.91
CA ILE A 43 16.91 32.06 -7.79
C ILE A 43 18.09 31.53 -8.63
N GLY A 44 19.09 32.36 -8.91
CA GLY A 44 20.32 31.99 -9.60
C GLY A 44 21.20 30.98 -8.85
N THR A 45 20.96 30.77 -7.56
CA THR A 45 21.63 29.76 -6.72
C THR A 45 21.41 28.34 -7.26
N TRP A 46 20.26 28.09 -7.90
CA TRP A 46 19.89 26.77 -8.40
C TRP A 46 20.06 26.69 -9.91
N THR A 47 20.93 25.82 -10.40
CA THR A 47 21.12 25.58 -11.83
C THR A 47 21.06 24.10 -12.15
N VAL A 48 20.84 23.77 -13.43
CA VAL A 48 21.01 22.41 -13.93
C VAL A 48 22.20 22.41 -14.89
N LYS A 49 23.21 21.58 -14.61
CA LYS A 49 24.43 21.45 -15.41
C LYS A 49 24.67 19.97 -15.67
N ASP A 50 24.77 19.56 -16.93
CA ASP A 50 25.02 18.16 -17.35
C ASP A 50 24.05 17.15 -16.72
N GLY A 51 22.77 17.54 -16.59
CA GLY A 51 21.72 16.71 -15.98
C GLY A 51 21.80 16.62 -14.45
N LEU A 52 22.70 17.35 -13.80
CA LEU A 52 22.82 17.47 -12.35
C LEU A 52 22.14 18.75 -11.86
N LEU A 53 21.42 18.66 -10.76
CA LEU A 53 20.96 19.84 -10.03
C LEU A 53 22.10 20.37 -9.18
N VAL A 54 22.42 21.66 -9.31
CA VAL A 54 23.54 22.31 -8.61
C VAL A 54 23.03 23.47 -7.78
N THR A 55 23.45 23.53 -6.51
CA THR A 55 23.33 24.71 -5.67
C THR A 55 24.70 25.37 -5.53
N ASP A 56 24.78 26.64 -5.90
CA ASP A 56 25.98 27.46 -5.90
C ASP A 56 25.57 28.95 -5.86
N GLY A 57 25.60 29.56 -4.68
CA GLY A 57 25.17 30.95 -4.51
C GLY A 57 24.67 31.30 -3.12
N PRO A 58 24.08 32.50 -2.96
CA PRO A 58 23.52 32.96 -1.69
C PRO A 58 22.38 32.05 -1.19
N ARG A 59 21.97 32.25 0.07
CA ARG A 59 20.90 31.43 0.67
C ARG A 59 19.65 31.38 -0.21
N SER A 60 19.17 30.18 -0.49
CA SER A 60 17.98 29.92 -1.31
C SER A 60 17.36 28.58 -0.93
N HIS A 61 16.12 28.33 -1.35
CA HIS A 61 15.50 27.00 -1.25
C HIS A 61 14.85 26.61 -2.57
N LEU A 62 14.82 25.31 -2.83
CA LEU A 62 14.16 24.71 -3.99
C LEU A 62 13.10 23.73 -3.50
N PHE A 63 11.83 24.13 -3.57
CA PHE A 63 10.70 23.33 -3.11
C PHE A 63 10.15 22.46 -4.23
N TYR A 64 9.78 21.23 -3.92
CA TYR A 64 9.00 20.42 -4.84
C TYR A 64 7.54 20.92 -4.88
N VAL A 65 7.01 21.17 -6.07
CA VAL A 65 5.63 21.62 -6.34
C VAL A 65 4.98 20.80 -7.47
N GLY A 66 5.59 19.66 -7.80
CA GLY A 66 5.15 18.81 -8.90
C GLY A 66 3.92 17.95 -8.57
N PRO A 67 3.44 17.17 -9.55
CA PRO A 67 2.15 16.47 -9.46
C PRO A 67 2.16 15.21 -8.57
N VAL A 68 3.32 14.68 -8.19
CA VAL A 68 3.42 13.44 -7.42
C VAL A 68 2.87 13.68 -6.01
N GLU A 69 1.85 12.90 -5.61
CA GLU A 69 1.11 13.08 -4.35
C GLU A 69 0.64 14.52 -4.10
N SER A 70 0.41 15.31 -5.17
CA SER A 70 0.09 16.74 -5.06
C SER A 70 1.09 17.54 -4.21
N ALA A 71 2.36 17.12 -4.20
CA ALA A 71 3.43 17.66 -3.36
C ALA A 71 3.13 17.62 -1.84
N ASP A 72 2.28 16.69 -1.38
CA ASP A 72 1.95 16.51 0.03
C ASP A 72 2.19 15.05 0.48
N PHE A 73 3.35 14.82 1.08
CA PHE A 73 3.79 13.49 1.50
C PHE A 73 3.64 13.32 3.01
N ARG A 74 2.99 12.23 3.45
CA ARG A 74 2.86 11.87 4.87
C ARG A 74 3.79 10.74 5.30
N ASN A 75 3.86 9.69 4.50
CA ASN A 75 4.77 8.57 4.71
C ASN A 75 5.46 8.29 3.39
N PHE A 76 6.77 8.10 3.42
CA PHE A 76 7.58 7.95 2.22
C PHE A 76 8.94 7.35 2.54
N GLU A 77 9.57 6.81 1.51
CA GLU A 77 11.03 6.77 1.40
C GLU A 77 11.44 7.86 0.41
N PHE A 78 12.37 8.74 0.78
CA PHE A 78 12.98 9.74 -0.10
C PHE A 78 14.45 9.38 -0.25
N LYS A 79 14.97 9.45 -1.47
CA LYS A 79 16.37 9.14 -1.74
C LYS A 79 16.95 10.12 -2.74
N ALA A 80 18.17 10.58 -2.49
CA ALA A 80 18.96 11.38 -3.41
C ALA A 80 20.42 10.88 -3.43
N GLU A 81 21.07 11.01 -4.58
CA GLU A 81 22.52 10.95 -4.67
C GLU A 81 23.06 12.37 -4.62
N ILE A 82 24.05 12.59 -3.76
CA ILE A 82 24.55 13.91 -3.39
C ILE A 82 26.07 13.90 -3.46
N LYS A 83 26.66 14.99 -3.95
CA LYS A 83 28.10 15.25 -3.87
C LYS A 83 28.32 16.68 -3.39
N THR A 84 29.14 16.85 -2.36
CA THR A 84 29.49 18.15 -1.80
C THR A 84 30.91 18.55 -2.20
N GLU A 85 31.15 19.82 -2.50
CA GLU A 85 32.51 20.37 -2.55
C GLU A 85 33.02 20.68 -1.14
N LYS A 86 34.35 20.78 -1.00
CA LYS A 86 35.00 21.02 0.29
C LYS A 86 34.41 22.21 1.04
N GLY A 87 33.92 21.96 2.25
CA GLY A 87 33.38 22.99 3.12
C GLY A 87 31.96 23.46 2.78
N SER A 88 31.24 22.73 1.92
CA SER A 88 29.85 23.04 1.58
C SER A 88 28.86 22.65 2.67
N ASN A 89 27.79 23.42 2.77
CA ASN A 89 26.64 23.18 3.64
C ASN A 89 25.34 23.26 2.83
N SER A 90 24.43 22.34 3.12
CA SER A 90 23.11 22.23 2.52
C SER A 90 22.23 21.38 3.44
N GLY A 91 21.04 21.01 2.96
CA GLY A 91 20.08 20.24 3.72
C GLY A 91 18.86 19.86 2.87
N ILE A 92 18.21 18.79 3.30
CA ILE A 92 16.97 18.28 2.72
C ILE A 92 15.85 18.43 3.75
N TYR A 93 14.87 19.27 3.43
CA TYR A 93 13.67 19.44 4.22
C TYR A 93 12.57 18.48 3.77
N PHE A 94 11.75 18.02 4.71
CA PHE A 94 10.55 17.24 4.45
C PHE A 94 9.43 17.59 5.42
N HIS A 95 8.18 17.23 5.07
CA HIS A 95 6.97 17.70 5.77
C HIS A 95 6.93 19.24 5.88
N THR A 96 7.54 19.91 4.90
CA THR A 96 7.58 21.37 4.85
C THR A 96 6.48 21.90 3.94
N LYS A 97 6.42 23.21 3.78
CA LYS A 97 5.52 23.88 2.84
C LYS A 97 6.30 24.91 2.05
N LEU A 98 5.85 25.17 0.82
CA LEU A 98 6.37 26.29 0.04
C LEU A 98 6.38 27.57 0.88
N GLN A 99 7.51 28.25 0.86
CA GLN A 99 7.75 29.47 1.62
C GLN A 99 8.64 30.40 0.79
N ASP A 100 8.19 31.63 0.57
CA ASP A 100 8.86 32.53 -0.37
C ASP A 100 10.22 33.05 0.11
N ARG A 101 10.42 33.11 1.44
CA ARG A 101 11.61 33.69 2.08
C ARG A 101 11.96 33.02 3.39
N ASN A 102 13.18 33.25 3.89
CA ASN A 102 13.72 32.68 5.14
C ASN A 102 13.91 31.15 5.12
N TRP A 103 14.44 30.60 6.21
CA TRP A 103 14.54 29.16 6.42
C TRP A 103 13.15 28.51 6.55
N PRO A 104 12.90 27.33 5.98
CA PRO A 104 11.63 26.62 6.12
C PRO A 104 11.24 26.46 7.59
N ALA A 105 10.11 27.07 7.97
CA ALA A 105 9.67 27.09 9.37
C ALA A 105 8.94 25.82 9.81
N LYS A 106 8.52 24.96 8.87
CA LYS A 106 7.78 23.71 9.12
C LYS A 106 8.57 22.50 8.66
N GLY A 107 8.33 21.38 9.33
CA GLY A 107 8.93 20.09 9.00
C GLY A 107 10.32 19.95 9.60
N PHE A 108 11.03 18.92 9.15
CA PHE A 108 12.39 18.63 9.61
C PHE A 108 13.39 18.85 8.49
N GLU A 109 14.66 18.85 8.87
CA GLU A 109 15.81 18.99 8.00
C GLU A 109 16.77 17.83 8.27
N VAL A 110 17.18 17.15 7.20
CA VAL A 110 18.31 16.22 7.20
C VAL A 110 19.52 16.96 6.65
N GLN A 111 20.59 16.95 7.43
CA GLN A 111 21.78 17.75 7.17
C GLN A 111 22.56 17.22 5.97
N VAL A 112 23.12 18.12 5.14
CA VAL A 112 24.06 17.79 4.06
C VAL A 112 25.33 18.62 4.26
N ASN A 113 26.34 18.03 4.89
CA ASN A 113 27.61 18.68 5.20
C ASN A 113 28.66 17.63 5.61
N ASN A 114 29.78 17.55 4.89
CA ASN A 114 30.90 16.69 5.27
C ASN A 114 32.01 17.45 6.02
N THR A 115 32.59 18.51 5.44
CA THR A 115 33.71 19.26 6.09
C THR A 115 33.44 20.74 6.37
N HIS A 116 32.22 21.25 6.23
CA HIS A 116 31.89 22.62 6.67
C HIS A 116 32.10 22.76 8.19
N LYS A 117 32.34 24.00 8.65
CA LYS A 117 32.65 24.33 10.05
C LYS A 117 31.54 23.98 11.05
N ASP A 118 30.30 23.79 10.59
CA ASP A 118 29.23 23.28 11.45
C ASP A 118 29.56 21.85 11.87
N ARG A 119 29.40 21.57 13.15
CA ARG A 119 29.64 20.27 13.77
C ARG A 119 28.56 19.26 13.41
N LYS A 120 27.36 19.69 13.02
CA LYS A 120 26.30 18.80 12.55
C LYS A 120 26.58 18.37 11.11
N LYS A 121 26.66 17.07 10.89
CA LYS A 121 27.12 16.45 9.64
C LYS A 121 26.01 15.69 8.92
N THR A 122 26.31 15.33 7.67
CA THR A 122 25.47 14.53 6.77
C THR A 122 24.83 13.34 7.48
N GLY A 123 23.54 13.10 7.21
CA GLY A 123 22.78 12.01 7.81
C GLY A 123 22.20 12.30 9.19
N GLY A 124 22.46 13.49 9.76
CA GLY A 124 21.85 13.95 11.01
C GLY A 124 20.47 14.58 10.80
N LEU A 125 19.53 14.30 11.71
CA LEU A 125 18.26 15.01 11.80
C LEU A 125 18.51 16.32 12.56
N TYR A 126 18.75 17.41 11.83
CA TYR A 126 19.37 18.63 12.34
C TYR A 126 18.70 19.13 13.64
N ALA A 127 19.50 19.33 14.69
CA ALA A 127 19.08 19.78 16.02
C ALA A 127 18.07 18.86 16.76
N VAL A 128 17.82 17.64 16.26
CA VAL A 128 16.95 16.64 16.90
C VAL A 128 17.74 15.39 17.26
N SER A 129 18.46 14.82 16.29
CA SER A 129 19.33 13.65 16.43
C SER A 129 20.49 13.83 15.46
N ASP A 130 21.54 14.48 15.93
CA ASP A 130 22.65 14.93 15.10
C ASP A 130 23.74 13.86 14.94
N VAL A 131 24.31 13.79 13.75
CA VAL A 131 25.63 13.19 13.54
C VAL A 131 26.66 14.29 13.77
N LEU A 132 27.56 14.11 14.73
CA LEU A 132 28.49 15.15 15.17
C LEU A 132 29.92 14.89 14.71
N ASP A 133 30.56 15.95 14.23
CA ASP A 133 31.99 16.12 13.92
C ASP A 133 32.55 15.25 12.79
N LYS A 134 32.14 13.98 12.70
CA LYS A 134 32.60 13.02 11.70
C LYS A 134 31.48 12.63 10.77
N SER A 135 31.54 13.11 9.53
CA SER A 135 30.58 12.73 8.50
C SER A 135 30.77 11.26 8.08
N PRO A 136 29.68 10.54 7.77
CA PRO A 136 29.73 9.22 7.15
C PRO A 136 30.04 9.26 5.63
N ALA A 137 30.19 10.45 5.05
CA ALA A 137 30.53 10.69 3.65
C ALA A 137 31.67 11.70 3.51
N ASN A 138 32.31 11.73 2.34
CA ASN A 138 33.42 12.61 2.02
C ASN A 138 33.01 13.65 0.97
N ASP A 139 33.66 14.82 0.98
CA ASP A 139 33.55 15.77 -0.13
C ASP A 139 34.18 15.21 -1.41
N GLY A 140 33.68 15.62 -2.57
CA GLY A 140 34.14 15.17 -3.89
C GLY A 140 33.62 13.79 -4.31
N GLU A 141 33.01 13.03 -3.41
CA GLU A 141 32.45 11.70 -3.66
C GLU A 141 30.92 11.73 -3.69
N TRP A 142 30.32 10.91 -4.56
CA TRP A 142 28.87 10.69 -4.52
C TRP A 142 28.51 9.79 -3.34
N PHE A 143 27.53 10.20 -2.55
CA PHE A 143 26.91 9.40 -1.52
C PHE A 143 25.39 9.39 -1.66
N THR A 144 24.75 8.34 -1.17
CA THR A 144 23.29 8.26 -1.11
C THR A 144 22.81 8.71 0.26
N GLU A 145 21.85 9.64 0.29
CA GLU A 145 21.08 9.96 1.48
C GLU A 145 19.65 9.42 1.33
N HIS A 146 19.22 8.62 2.30
CA HIS A 146 17.95 7.90 2.27
C HIS A 146 17.17 8.19 3.54
N ILE A 147 16.05 8.90 3.39
CA ILE A 147 15.19 9.37 4.46
C ILE A 147 13.89 8.57 4.41
N ILE A 148 13.57 7.85 5.47
CA ILE A 148 12.37 7.03 5.58
C ILE A 148 11.50 7.62 6.67
N VAL A 149 10.27 8.01 6.32
CA VAL A 149 9.29 8.54 7.26
C VAL A 149 8.04 7.68 7.21
N GLN A 150 7.68 7.10 8.36
CA GLN A 150 6.55 6.19 8.45
C GLN A 150 5.83 6.38 9.79
N GLY A 151 4.65 7.00 9.77
CA GLY A 151 3.92 7.36 10.97
C GLY A 151 4.67 8.41 11.78
N ASN A 152 5.17 8.00 12.94
CA ASN A 152 5.95 8.87 13.84
C ASN A 152 7.45 8.56 13.80
N ASP A 153 7.87 7.63 12.95
CA ASP A 153 9.25 7.17 12.87
C ASP A 153 9.99 7.82 11.70
N ILE A 154 11.22 8.26 11.96
CA ILE A 154 12.18 8.75 10.99
C ILE A 154 13.41 7.86 11.06
N THR A 155 13.82 7.31 9.92
CA THR A 155 15.11 6.64 9.75
C THR A 155 15.92 7.35 8.68
N ILE A 156 17.17 7.67 8.95
CA ILE A 156 18.09 8.25 7.98
C ILE A 156 19.24 7.28 7.76
N LYS A 157 19.61 7.09 6.48
CA LYS A 157 20.75 6.26 6.08
C LYS A 157 21.64 7.01 5.12
N VAL A 158 22.95 6.86 5.29
CA VAL A 158 23.98 7.32 4.36
C VAL A 158 24.71 6.10 3.80
N ASN A 159 24.78 5.98 2.47
CA ASN A 159 25.38 4.81 1.79
C ASN A 159 24.85 3.46 2.32
N GLY A 160 23.54 3.40 2.59
CA GLY A 160 22.85 2.22 3.12
C GLY A 160 23.04 1.96 4.62
N LYS A 161 23.95 2.66 5.30
CA LYS A 161 24.18 2.55 6.75
C LYS A 161 23.28 3.52 7.50
N THR A 162 22.56 3.02 8.51
CA THR A 162 21.69 3.86 9.35
C THR A 162 22.51 4.81 10.22
N THR A 163 22.18 6.10 10.15
CA THR A 163 22.80 7.17 10.95
C THR A 163 21.87 7.68 12.05
N VAL A 164 20.55 7.67 11.79
CA VAL A 164 19.51 8.08 12.74
C VAL A 164 18.35 7.11 12.70
N GLU A 165 17.88 6.72 13.89
CA GLU A 165 16.54 6.16 14.12
C GLU A 165 15.88 6.97 15.22
N TRP A 166 14.79 7.66 14.90
CA TRP A 166 14.11 8.53 15.84
C TRP A 166 12.59 8.41 15.70
N THR A 167 11.91 8.23 16.82
CA THR A 167 10.45 8.24 16.89
C THR A 167 10.00 9.53 17.57
N GLU A 168 9.13 10.30 16.92
CA GLU A 168 8.54 11.50 17.52
C GLU A 168 7.74 11.12 18.78
N PRO A 169 8.15 11.60 19.96
CA PRO A 169 7.43 11.25 21.19
C PRO A 169 6.06 11.93 21.22
N PRO A 170 5.08 11.37 21.96
CA PRO A 170 3.80 12.02 22.19
C PRO A 170 3.98 13.45 22.72
N ASN A 171 3.22 14.40 22.19
CA ASN A 171 3.29 15.83 22.55
C ASN A 171 4.65 16.50 22.32
N TYR A 172 5.47 15.98 21.41
CA TYR A 172 6.75 16.58 21.05
C TYR A 172 6.63 18.06 20.70
N ARG A 173 7.51 18.87 21.29
CA ARG A 173 7.72 20.28 20.97
C ARG A 173 9.22 20.56 21.00
N HIS A 174 9.77 20.96 19.87
CA HIS A 174 11.18 21.33 19.81
C HIS A 174 11.39 22.69 20.50
N PRO A 175 12.42 22.85 21.35
CA PRO A 175 12.63 24.07 22.13
C PRO A 175 12.96 25.30 21.28
N GLN A 176 13.79 25.15 20.24
CA GLN A 176 14.23 26.25 19.37
C GLN A 176 13.45 26.39 18.06
N PHE A 177 12.91 25.30 17.51
CA PHE A 177 12.23 25.27 16.21
C PHE A 177 10.81 24.70 16.34
N PRO A 178 9.82 25.47 16.80
CA PRO A 178 8.47 24.96 17.11
C PRO A 178 7.75 24.23 15.96
N GLY A 179 8.14 24.48 14.70
CA GLY A 179 7.59 23.80 13.53
C GLY A 179 8.28 22.49 13.12
N ARG A 180 9.35 22.06 13.83
CA ARG A 180 9.93 20.71 13.71
C ARG A 180 8.99 19.70 14.34
N LYS A 181 8.00 19.26 13.56
CA LYS A 181 6.97 18.33 13.95
C LYS A 181 6.53 17.48 12.76
N LEU A 182 6.26 16.19 12.97
CA LEU A 182 5.78 15.31 11.93
C LEU A 182 4.34 15.69 11.57
N SER A 183 4.12 15.94 10.27
CA SER A 183 2.83 16.22 9.66
C SER A 183 2.78 15.51 8.32
N SER A 184 2.18 16.13 7.30
CA SER A 184 2.51 15.91 5.90
C SER A 184 3.10 17.19 5.30
N GLY A 185 3.66 17.11 4.10
CA GLY A 185 4.08 18.28 3.34
C GLY A 185 5.03 17.94 2.19
N THR A 186 5.57 18.96 1.56
CA THR A 186 6.52 18.82 0.46
C THR A 186 7.96 18.62 0.95
N PHE A 187 8.87 18.45 -0.02
CA PHE A 187 10.32 18.48 0.15
C PHE A 187 10.90 19.84 -0.23
N ALA A 188 12.04 20.21 0.35
CA ALA A 188 12.85 21.31 -0.15
C ALA A 188 14.35 21.00 -0.05
N LEU A 189 15.14 21.53 -0.97
CA LEU A 189 16.59 21.51 -0.90
C LEU A 189 17.11 22.90 -0.50
N GLN A 190 18.25 22.94 0.18
CA GLN A 190 18.83 24.16 0.73
C GLN A 190 20.05 24.63 -0.07
N GLY A 191 20.07 25.89 -0.50
CA GLY A 191 21.31 26.62 -0.76
C GLY A 191 21.65 27.39 0.51
N HIS A 192 22.74 27.05 1.19
CA HIS A 192 23.03 27.57 2.53
C HIS A 192 23.73 28.93 2.49
N ASP A 193 24.82 29.04 1.74
CA ASP A 193 25.65 30.25 1.64
C ASP A 193 26.54 30.24 0.38
N PRO A 194 27.12 31.41 -0.02
CA PRO A 194 27.91 31.55 -1.26
C PRO A 194 29.18 30.70 -1.37
N LYS A 195 29.61 30.00 -0.31
CA LYS A 195 30.79 29.13 -0.34
C LYS A 195 30.41 27.65 -0.50
N SER A 196 29.12 27.35 -0.56
CA SER A 196 28.61 25.99 -0.63
C SER A 196 28.26 25.61 -2.07
N VAL A 197 28.89 24.55 -2.56
CA VAL A 197 28.59 23.96 -3.87
C VAL A 197 28.20 22.49 -3.67
N VAL A 198 26.95 22.16 -3.99
CA VAL A 198 26.41 20.79 -3.84
C VAL A 198 25.70 20.36 -5.11
N TYR A 199 25.94 19.12 -5.51
CA TYR A 199 25.34 18.47 -6.67
C TYR A 199 24.36 17.41 -6.21
N TYR A 200 23.22 17.34 -6.89
CA TYR A 200 22.18 16.35 -6.67
C TYR A 200 21.83 15.63 -7.98
N ARG A 201 21.56 14.33 -7.88
CA ARG A 201 20.93 13.53 -8.94
C ARG A 201 20.07 12.42 -8.35
N SER A 202 19.27 11.78 -9.19
CA SER A 202 18.41 10.65 -8.81
C SER A 202 17.56 10.94 -7.57
N ILE A 203 16.93 12.11 -7.56
CA ILE A 203 16.06 12.54 -6.47
C ILE A 203 14.70 11.87 -6.67
N LYS A 204 14.38 10.92 -5.81
CA LYS A 204 13.20 10.08 -5.96
C LYS A 204 12.48 9.83 -4.64
N VAL A 205 11.20 9.52 -4.76
CA VAL A 205 10.34 9.21 -3.62
C VAL A 205 9.55 7.94 -3.88
N LYS A 206 9.33 7.16 -2.83
CA LYS A 206 8.40 6.04 -2.80
C LYS A 206 7.36 6.33 -1.73
N PRO A 207 6.16 6.82 -2.09
CA PRO A 207 5.07 7.01 -1.13
C PRO A 207 4.76 5.69 -0.42
N LEU A 208 4.57 5.78 0.89
CA LEU A 208 4.23 4.64 1.73
C LEU A 208 2.78 4.75 2.21
N PRO A 209 2.04 3.64 2.31
CA PRO A 209 0.75 3.65 2.98
C PRO A 209 0.95 4.00 4.47
N PRO A 210 -0.09 4.47 5.19
CA PRO A 210 -0.02 4.69 6.63
C PRO A 210 0.55 3.48 7.39
N ARG A 211 1.32 3.75 8.45
CA ARG A 211 1.74 2.70 9.38
C ARG A 211 0.48 2.26 10.11
N LEU A 212 0.05 1.03 9.87
CA LEU A 212 -1.06 0.46 10.61
C LEU A 212 -0.53 -0.06 11.96
N THR A 213 -0.06 0.86 12.81
CA THR A 213 0.42 0.59 14.18
C THR A 213 -0.72 0.82 15.16
N GLY A 214 -1.32 -0.28 15.58
CA GLY A 214 -2.48 -0.36 16.48
C GLY A 214 -3.18 -1.70 16.25
N THR A 215 -3.96 -2.21 17.19
CA THR A 215 -4.71 -3.46 16.98
C THR A 215 -5.60 -3.34 15.74
N LEU A 216 -5.49 -4.26 14.77
CA LEU A 216 -6.31 -4.26 13.56
C LEU A 216 -7.78 -4.46 13.95
N LYS A 217 -8.66 -3.52 13.62
CA LYS A 217 -10.10 -3.61 13.93
C LYS A 217 -10.81 -4.33 12.80
N VAL A 218 -11.37 -5.50 13.09
CA VAL A 218 -12.02 -6.37 12.10
C VAL A 218 -13.49 -6.50 12.45
N ALA A 219 -14.38 -6.06 11.56
CA ALA A 219 -15.81 -6.34 11.66
C ALA A 219 -16.07 -7.72 11.06
N VAL A 220 -16.52 -8.69 11.87
CA VAL A 220 -16.85 -10.04 11.43
C VAL A 220 -18.36 -10.19 11.37
N LEU A 221 -18.93 -10.13 10.18
CA LEU A 221 -20.37 -10.15 9.95
C LEU A 221 -20.83 -11.60 9.82
N THR A 222 -21.72 -12.03 10.71
CA THR A 222 -22.31 -13.38 10.73
C THR A 222 -23.82 -13.31 10.50
N GLY A 223 -24.49 -14.46 10.34
CA GLY A 223 -25.95 -14.55 10.21
C GLY A 223 -26.46 -15.06 8.86
N GLY A 224 -27.74 -15.45 8.82
CA GLY A 224 -28.38 -16.00 7.61
C GLY A 224 -28.03 -17.46 7.27
N HIS A 225 -27.06 -18.07 7.95
CA HIS A 225 -26.74 -19.49 7.86
C HIS A 225 -26.15 -20.00 9.18
N GLY A 226 -26.39 -21.27 9.51
CA GLY A 226 -25.90 -21.90 10.73
C GLY A 226 -24.41 -22.24 10.64
N PHE A 227 -23.70 -22.19 11.77
CA PHE A 227 -22.30 -22.60 11.89
C PHE A 227 -21.92 -22.83 13.36
N GLU A 228 -20.79 -23.48 13.59
CA GLU A 228 -20.27 -23.73 14.93
C GLU A 228 -19.65 -22.46 15.55
N ARG A 229 -20.48 -21.63 16.19
CA ARG A 229 -20.07 -20.31 16.71
C ARG A 229 -18.91 -20.36 17.71
N LYS A 230 -18.87 -21.33 18.62
CA LYS A 230 -17.81 -21.44 19.63
C LYS A 230 -16.41 -21.63 19.01
N PRO A 231 -16.14 -22.68 18.22
CA PRO A 231 -14.82 -22.87 17.62
C PRO A 231 -14.47 -21.76 16.61
N PHE A 232 -15.45 -21.17 15.92
CA PHE A 232 -15.24 -20.01 15.05
C PHE A 232 -14.71 -18.80 15.84
N THR A 233 -15.36 -18.46 16.95
CA THR A 233 -14.96 -17.34 17.81
C THR A 233 -13.61 -17.59 18.49
N GLU A 234 -13.34 -18.82 18.93
CA GLU A 234 -12.04 -19.21 19.48
C GLU A 234 -10.91 -19.10 18.44
N MET A 235 -11.19 -19.46 17.17
CA MET A 235 -10.26 -19.23 16.07
C MET A 235 -9.93 -17.74 15.92
N LEU A 236 -10.93 -16.88 15.80
CA LEU A 236 -10.73 -15.45 15.60
C LEU A 236 -9.98 -14.79 16.77
N LYS A 237 -10.31 -15.17 18.02
CA LYS A 237 -9.61 -14.69 19.22
C LYS A 237 -8.13 -15.08 19.27
N SER A 238 -7.75 -16.16 18.59
CA SER A 238 -6.34 -16.60 18.54
C SER A 238 -5.45 -15.74 17.63
N PHE A 239 -6.04 -14.91 16.76
CA PHE A 239 -5.27 -14.10 15.83
C PHE A 239 -4.65 -12.89 16.55
N LYS A 240 -3.32 -12.91 16.67
CA LYS A 240 -2.55 -11.85 17.33
C LYS A 240 -2.62 -10.54 16.54
N GLY A 241 -2.68 -9.42 17.26
CA GLY A 241 -2.68 -8.08 16.67
C GLY A 241 -4.00 -7.68 16.00
N MET A 242 -5.08 -8.44 16.22
CA MET A 242 -6.42 -8.18 15.69
C MET A 242 -7.44 -8.10 16.81
N LYS A 243 -8.41 -7.19 16.68
CA LYS A 243 -9.63 -7.13 17.47
C LYS A 243 -10.78 -7.45 16.52
N CYS A 244 -11.19 -8.70 16.53
CA CYS A 244 -12.34 -9.18 15.77
C CYS A 244 -13.62 -8.92 16.58
N THR A 245 -14.48 -8.05 16.08
CA THR A 245 -15.81 -7.79 16.63
C THR A 245 -16.83 -8.55 15.79
N GLU A 246 -17.46 -9.56 16.37
CA GLU A 246 -18.58 -10.25 15.73
C GLU A 246 -19.82 -9.33 15.70
N ILE A 247 -20.48 -9.27 14.55
CA ILE A 247 -21.68 -8.47 14.30
C ILE A 247 -22.70 -9.40 13.65
N ASP A 248 -23.67 -9.86 14.44
CA ASP A 248 -24.73 -10.76 13.99
C ASP A 248 -25.78 -9.97 13.20
N LEU A 249 -25.92 -10.26 11.90
CA LEU A 249 -26.87 -9.59 11.03
C LEU A 249 -28.27 -10.17 11.24
N LYS A 250 -29.04 -9.54 12.13
CA LYS A 250 -30.42 -9.94 12.46
C LYS A 250 -31.41 -9.66 11.32
N ASP A 251 -31.18 -8.60 10.55
CA ASP A 251 -32.04 -8.15 9.44
C ASP A 251 -31.23 -7.39 8.35
N HIS A 252 -30.85 -8.09 7.29
CA HIS A 252 -30.55 -7.46 5.99
C HIS A 252 -29.36 -6.47 5.96
N SER A 253 -28.33 -6.65 6.79
CA SER A 253 -27.05 -5.89 6.76
C SER A 253 -27.07 -4.48 7.40
N GLU A 254 -27.70 -4.31 8.56
CA GLU A 254 -27.88 -3.01 9.26
C GLU A 254 -26.61 -2.17 9.43
N ILE A 255 -25.46 -2.80 9.64
CA ILE A 255 -24.18 -2.09 9.83
C ILE A 255 -23.80 -1.19 8.65
N PHE A 256 -24.38 -1.41 7.47
CA PHE A 256 -24.17 -0.57 6.30
C PHE A 256 -25.20 0.55 6.15
N GLU A 257 -26.14 0.71 7.08
CA GLU A 257 -27.16 1.76 7.04
C GLU A 257 -26.55 3.15 7.22
N ASP A 258 -25.63 3.30 8.17
CA ASP A 258 -24.83 4.49 8.42
C ASP A 258 -23.36 4.11 8.62
N ILE A 259 -22.48 4.68 7.80
CA ILE A 259 -21.03 4.43 7.81
C ILE A 259 -20.22 5.68 8.20
N SER A 260 -20.88 6.73 8.68
CA SER A 260 -20.26 7.99 9.10
C SER A 260 -19.18 7.77 10.16
N ASN A 261 -19.48 6.92 11.14
CA ASN A 261 -18.59 6.55 12.24
C ASN A 261 -17.85 5.22 12.01
N TRP A 262 -17.61 4.85 10.76
CA TRP A 262 -16.94 3.58 10.43
C TRP A 262 -15.49 3.55 10.91
N ASP A 263 -15.19 2.64 11.84
CA ASP A 263 -13.93 2.51 12.56
C ASP A 263 -13.28 1.11 12.41
N TYR A 264 -13.64 0.36 11.37
CA TYR A 264 -13.02 -0.95 11.07
C TYR A 264 -12.09 -0.89 9.88
N ASP A 265 -10.95 -1.57 9.98
CA ASP A 265 -9.93 -1.69 8.92
C ASP A 265 -10.31 -2.75 7.88
N VAL A 266 -10.99 -3.82 8.33
CA VAL A 266 -11.36 -4.99 7.50
C VAL A 266 -12.78 -5.43 7.83
N ILE A 267 -13.50 -5.81 6.78
CA ILE A 267 -14.78 -6.51 6.84
C ILE A 267 -14.53 -7.98 6.51
N VAL A 268 -14.82 -8.89 7.43
CA VAL A 268 -14.88 -10.33 7.17
C VAL A 268 -16.35 -10.70 7.15
N MET A 269 -16.84 -11.19 6.02
CA MET A 269 -18.22 -11.67 5.92
C MET A 269 -18.25 -13.19 5.95
N TYR A 270 -18.92 -13.72 6.96
CA TYR A 270 -19.26 -15.12 7.16
C TYR A 270 -20.79 -15.24 7.35
N ASN A 271 -21.54 -14.51 6.53
CA ASN A 271 -23.00 -14.46 6.54
C ASN A 271 -23.55 -14.94 5.18
N MET A 272 -24.78 -15.46 5.14
CA MET A 272 -25.48 -15.84 3.90
C MET A 272 -26.83 -15.12 3.74
N THR A 273 -26.96 -13.93 4.31
CA THR A 273 -28.19 -13.12 4.21
C THR A 273 -28.48 -12.71 2.76
N GLN A 274 -29.76 -12.70 2.37
CA GLN A 274 -30.14 -12.53 0.96
C GLN A 274 -30.49 -11.10 0.55
N ASN A 275 -31.11 -10.32 1.44
CA ASN A 275 -31.52 -8.96 1.10
C ASN A 275 -30.51 -7.94 1.62
N ILE A 276 -30.23 -6.94 0.78
CA ILE A 276 -29.45 -5.75 1.12
C ILE A 276 -30.04 -4.57 0.33
N SER A 277 -30.44 -3.51 1.03
CA SER A 277 -31.04 -2.33 0.40
C SER A 277 -30.03 -1.62 -0.52
N GLN A 278 -30.51 -0.86 -1.51
CA GLN A 278 -29.63 -0.10 -2.40
C GLN A 278 -28.71 0.85 -1.62
N LYS A 279 -29.22 1.54 -0.59
CA LYS A 279 -28.42 2.40 0.29
C LYS A 279 -27.28 1.63 0.97
N ARG A 280 -27.55 0.44 1.50
CA ARG A 280 -26.54 -0.42 2.15
C ARG A 280 -25.52 -0.95 1.14
N GLN A 281 -25.95 -1.29 -0.08
CA GLN A 281 -25.04 -1.67 -1.17
C GLN A 281 -24.08 -0.52 -1.53
N GLU A 282 -24.60 0.70 -1.67
CA GLU A 282 -23.81 1.89 -1.95
C GLU A 282 -22.84 2.22 -0.82
N ASN A 283 -23.27 2.11 0.43
CA ASN A 283 -22.41 2.32 1.59
C ASN A 283 -21.30 1.26 1.68
N PHE A 284 -21.60 -0.01 1.43
CA PHE A 284 -20.55 -1.04 1.35
C PHE A 284 -19.52 -0.69 0.27
N LYS A 285 -19.95 -0.32 -0.94
CA LYS A 285 -19.05 0.14 -2.01
C LYS A 285 -18.24 1.38 -1.62
N LYS A 286 -18.81 2.35 -0.89
CA LYS A 286 -18.09 3.52 -0.38
C LYS A 286 -16.97 3.12 0.59
N LEU A 287 -17.22 2.15 1.48
CA LEU A 287 -16.18 1.61 2.37
C LEU A 287 -15.03 0.97 1.58
N LEU A 288 -15.35 0.16 0.57
CA LEU A 288 -14.32 -0.41 -0.31
C LEU A 288 -13.56 0.68 -1.09
N GLY A 289 -14.25 1.74 -1.51
CA GLY A 289 -13.66 2.93 -2.14
C GLY A 289 -12.71 3.71 -1.22
N ARG A 290 -12.92 3.65 0.11
CA ARG A 290 -12.00 4.17 1.14
C ARG A 290 -10.76 3.29 1.36
N GLY A 291 -10.74 2.09 0.79
CA GLY A 291 -9.65 1.12 0.97
C GLY A 291 -9.83 0.16 2.14
N ILE A 292 -11.04 0.10 2.74
CA ILE A 292 -11.36 -0.91 3.77
C ILE A 292 -11.21 -2.30 3.16
N GLY A 293 -10.44 -3.17 3.81
CA GLY A 293 -10.19 -4.54 3.33
C GLY A 293 -11.44 -5.40 3.40
N TYR A 294 -11.57 -6.38 2.51
CA TYR A 294 -12.72 -7.30 2.51
C TYR A 294 -12.29 -8.76 2.35
N VAL A 295 -12.82 -9.63 3.23
CA VAL A 295 -12.69 -11.08 3.14
C VAL A 295 -14.08 -11.70 2.96
N CYS A 296 -14.30 -12.33 1.81
CA CYS A 296 -15.48 -13.16 1.52
C CYS A 296 -15.17 -14.59 1.99
N LEU A 297 -15.86 -15.07 3.03
CA LEU A 297 -15.56 -16.35 3.66
C LEU A 297 -16.72 -17.35 3.48
N HIS A 298 -16.40 -18.50 2.89
CA HIS A 298 -17.25 -19.68 2.78
C HIS A 298 -18.65 -19.38 2.24
N HIS A 299 -19.71 -19.62 3.02
CA HIS A 299 -21.11 -19.40 2.62
C HIS A 299 -21.45 -17.94 2.31
N ASN A 300 -20.56 -16.97 2.58
CA ASN A 300 -20.74 -15.62 2.06
C ASN A 300 -20.77 -15.53 0.54
N MET A 301 -20.17 -16.50 -0.16
CA MET A 301 -20.35 -16.65 -1.60
C MET A 301 -21.84 -16.81 -2.00
N GLY A 302 -22.67 -17.33 -1.10
CA GLY A 302 -24.11 -17.51 -1.30
C GLY A 302 -24.97 -16.31 -0.88
N ALA A 303 -24.38 -15.25 -0.32
CA ALA A 303 -25.12 -14.06 0.10
C ALA A 303 -25.60 -13.21 -1.09
N PHE A 304 -26.57 -12.34 -0.83
CA PHE A 304 -26.99 -11.26 -1.74
C PHE A 304 -27.27 -11.69 -3.18
N GLN A 305 -28.02 -12.78 -3.37
CA GLN A 305 -28.21 -13.40 -4.70
C GLN A 305 -28.79 -12.43 -5.75
N ASN A 306 -29.60 -11.45 -5.31
CA ASN A 306 -30.22 -10.42 -6.15
C ASN A 306 -29.34 -9.19 -6.39
N TRP A 307 -28.08 -9.20 -5.96
CA TRP A 307 -27.12 -8.11 -6.18
C TRP A 307 -26.00 -8.56 -7.13
N PRO A 308 -26.11 -8.32 -8.45
CA PRO A 308 -25.13 -8.81 -9.43
C PRO A 308 -23.71 -8.31 -9.20
N GLU A 309 -23.56 -7.06 -8.75
CA GLU A 309 -22.26 -6.43 -8.49
C GLU A 309 -21.51 -7.13 -7.34
N PHE A 310 -22.20 -7.82 -6.43
CA PHE A 310 -21.56 -8.51 -5.31
C PHE A 310 -20.56 -9.58 -5.76
N LYS A 311 -20.86 -10.30 -6.85
CA LYS A 311 -19.93 -11.27 -7.45
C LYS A 311 -18.64 -10.58 -7.91
N LYS A 312 -18.73 -9.39 -8.51
CA LYS A 312 -17.56 -8.61 -8.94
C LYS A 312 -16.74 -8.10 -7.76
N ILE A 313 -17.40 -7.82 -6.64
CA ILE A 313 -16.72 -7.43 -5.40
C ILE A 313 -15.99 -8.62 -4.78
N ALA A 314 -16.70 -9.72 -4.51
CA ALA A 314 -16.17 -10.91 -3.85
C ALA A 314 -15.22 -11.72 -4.74
N GLY A 315 -15.39 -11.63 -6.06
CA GLY A 315 -14.70 -12.45 -7.06
C GLY A 315 -15.29 -13.85 -7.23
N GLY A 316 -16.24 -14.26 -6.39
CA GLY A 316 -16.88 -15.57 -6.44
C GLY A 316 -18.34 -15.50 -6.02
N LYS A 317 -19.17 -16.42 -6.54
CA LYS A 317 -20.58 -16.57 -6.17
C LYS A 317 -20.98 -18.04 -6.13
N TYR A 318 -21.65 -18.43 -5.06
CA TYR A 318 -22.41 -19.67 -4.95
C TYR A 318 -23.84 -19.38 -5.40
N TYR A 319 -24.30 -20.06 -6.45
CA TYR A 319 -25.64 -19.89 -7.00
C TYR A 319 -26.62 -20.77 -6.25
N VAL A 320 -27.42 -20.18 -5.35
CA VAL A 320 -28.34 -20.92 -4.47
C VAL A 320 -29.44 -21.67 -5.26
N LYS A 321 -29.75 -21.20 -6.46
CA LYS A 321 -30.67 -21.83 -7.41
C LYS A 321 -30.22 -21.56 -8.84
N PRO A 322 -30.71 -22.32 -9.83
CA PRO A 322 -30.52 -21.96 -11.23
C PRO A 322 -30.95 -20.52 -11.51
N THR A 323 -30.17 -19.80 -12.31
CA THR A 323 -30.38 -18.38 -12.60
C THR A 323 -29.88 -18.03 -14.00
N LYS A 324 -30.14 -16.79 -14.43
CA LYS A 324 -29.54 -16.20 -15.62
C LYS A 324 -28.47 -15.19 -15.23
N GLU A 325 -27.32 -15.24 -15.89
CA GLU A 325 -26.25 -14.24 -15.76
C GLU A 325 -25.70 -13.94 -17.16
N ASP A 326 -25.64 -12.66 -17.55
CA ASP A 326 -25.22 -12.20 -18.89
C ASP A 326 -25.92 -12.94 -20.05
N GLY A 327 -27.22 -13.19 -19.89
CA GLY A 327 -28.05 -13.89 -20.88
C GLY A 327 -27.83 -15.41 -20.95
N LYS A 328 -26.98 -15.99 -20.10
CA LYS A 328 -26.70 -17.43 -20.06
C LYS A 328 -27.41 -18.09 -18.88
N GLU A 329 -27.93 -19.28 -19.12
CA GLU A 329 -28.44 -20.16 -18.06
C GLU A 329 -27.27 -20.66 -17.22
N ILE A 330 -27.36 -20.43 -15.91
CA ILE A 330 -26.39 -20.86 -14.92
C ILE A 330 -27.07 -21.88 -14.02
N ARG A 331 -26.47 -23.06 -13.92
CA ARG A 331 -26.89 -24.11 -12.98
C ARG A 331 -26.68 -23.64 -11.54
N GLY A 332 -27.55 -24.07 -10.63
CA GLY A 332 -27.32 -23.91 -9.19
C GLY A 332 -26.05 -24.63 -8.73
N SER A 333 -25.28 -23.97 -7.86
CA SER A 333 -24.12 -24.56 -7.22
C SER A 333 -24.52 -25.73 -6.32
N THR A 334 -23.61 -26.67 -6.12
CA THR A 334 -23.78 -27.82 -5.24
C THR A 334 -22.64 -27.88 -4.23
N TYR A 335 -22.81 -28.66 -3.17
CA TYR A 335 -21.80 -28.85 -2.16
C TYR A 335 -21.70 -30.30 -1.70
N LYS A 336 -20.57 -30.64 -1.09
CA LYS A 336 -20.37 -31.91 -0.39
C LYS A 336 -19.63 -31.65 0.92
N HIS A 337 -20.31 -31.93 2.04
CA HIS A 337 -19.71 -31.90 3.38
C HIS A 337 -18.73 -33.05 3.61
N ASP A 338 -17.87 -32.89 4.61
CA ASP A 338 -17.03 -33.93 5.22
C ASP A 338 -16.11 -34.65 4.22
N ILE A 339 -15.45 -33.89 3.34
CA ILE A 339 -14.49 -34.43 2.37
C ILE A 339 -13.06 -34.07 2.73
N ASP A 340 -12.14 -35.01 2.48
CA ASP A 340 -10.71 -34.78 2.56
C ASP A 340 -10.19 -34.18 1.25
N MET A 341 -9.65 -32.96 1.33
CA MET A 341 -9.12 -32.23 0.19
C MET A 341 -7.61 -32.00 0.34
N GLU A 342 -6.87 -32.24 -0.75
CA GLU A 342 -5.46 -31.85 -0.85
C GLU A 342 -5.33 -30.48 -1.52
N ILE A 343 -5.09 -29.46 -0.69
CA ILE A 343 -4.96 -28.08 -1.12
C ILE A 343 -3.56 -27.83 -1.67
N LYS A 344 -3.50 -27.33 -2.90
CA LYS A 344 -2.30 -26.95 -3.63
C LYS A 344 -2.04 -25.45 -3.54
N VAL A 345 -0.81 -25.06 -3.22
CA VAL A 345 -0.39 -23.66 -3.21
C VAL A 345 -0.03 -23.21 -4.63
N ALA A 346 -1.00 -22.67 -5.35
CA ALA A 346 -0.87 -22.28 -6.75
C ALA A 346 0.06 -21.07 -6.94
N ASP A 347 0.01 -20.10 -6.03
CA ASP A 347 0.90 -18.94 -6.04
C ASP A 347 1.74 -18.90 -4.76
N LYS A 348 3.01 -19.30 -4.85
CA LYS A 348 3.93 -19.36 -3.70
C LYS A 348 4.56 -18.01 -3.35
N SER A 349 4.41 -17.01 -4.23
CA SER A 349 5.02 -15.68 -4.09
C SER A 349 4.15 -14.72 -3.28
N HIS A 350 2.82 -14.90 -3.35
CA HIS A 350 1.87 -13.98 -2.76
C HIS A 350 2.01 -13.92 -1.23
N PRO A 351 1.88 -12.74 -0.57
CA PRO A 351 2.14 -12.61 0.86
C PRO A 351 1.29 -13.53 1.75
N ILE A 352 0.05 -13.83 1.33
CA ILE A 352 -0.85 -14.75 2.04
C ILE A 352 -0.27 -16.18 2.07
N THR A 353 0.28 -16.64 0.95
CA THR A 353 0.71 -18.02 0.73
C THR A 353 2.22 -18.23 0.80
N ARG A 354 3.01 -17.15 0.90
CA ARG A 354 4.47 -17.21 0.98
C ARG A 354 4.92 -18.11 2.13
N GLY A 355 5.71 -19.12 1.79
CA GLY A 355 6.21 -20.15 2.71
C GLY A 355 5.17 -21.18 3.18
N LEU A 356 3.96 -21.22 2.61
CA LEU A 356 3.06 -22.35 2.77
C LEU A 356 3.48 -23.50 1.85
N LYS A 357 3.29 -24.72 2.34
CA LYS A 357 3.34 -25.94 1.55
C LYS A 357 1.92 -26.39 1.25
N ASP A 358 1.77 -27.29 0.29
CA ASP A 358 0.52 -28.01 0.08
C ASP A 358 0.07 -28.67 1.40
N PHE A 359 -1.24 -28.73 1.63
CA PHE A 359 -1.78 -29.22 2.89
C PHE A 359 -3.12 -29.94 2.71
N LYS A 360 -3.39 -30.89 3.60
CA LYS A 360 -4.70 -31.55 3.67
C LYS A 360 -5.65 -30.76 4.57
N ILE A 361 -6.93 -30.77 4.22
CA ILE A 361 -8.01 -30.24 5.05
C ILE A 361 -9.23 -31.15 4.91
N HIS A 362 -9.96 -31.34 6.01
CA HIS A 362 -11.27 -31.97 6.02
C HIS A 362 -12.31 -30.86 6.14
N ASP A 363 -13.14 -30.68 5.12
CA ASP A 363 -14.00 -29.50 4.96
C ASP A 363 -15.15 -29.78 3.96
N GLU A 364 -15.83 -28.72 3.52
CA GLU A 364 -16.84 -28.75 2.46
C GLU A 364 -16.29 -28.28 1.10
N GLY A 365 -16.59 -29.03 0.04
CA GLY A 365 -16.34 -28.64 -1.35
C GLY A 365 -17.56 -27.99 -1.98
N TYR A 366 -17.38 -26.88 -2.71
CA TYR A 366 -18.41 -26.27 -3.55
C TYR A 366 -18.14 -26.51 -5.02
N LYS A 367 -19.19 -26.77 -5.80
CA LYS A 367 -19.11 -27.02 -7.23
C LYS A 367 -20.10 -26.19 -8.02
N TYR A 368 -19.74 -25.86 -9.25
CA TYR A 368 -20.51 -24.97 -10.13
C TYR A 368 -20.69 -23.56 -9.54
N CYS A 369 -19.68 -23.06 -8.84
CA CYS A 369 -19.57 -21.67 -8.43
C CYS A 369 -19.15 -20.78 -9.60
N GLY A 370 -19.61 -19.53 -9.57
CA GLY A 370 -19.24 -18.51 -10.53
C GLY A 370 -18.01 -17.74 -10.05
N PHE A 371 -16.89 -17.84 -10.75
CA PHE A 371 -15.69 -17.07 -10.45
C PHE A 371 -15.43 -16.00 -11.51
N GLU A 372 -14.96 -14.85 -11.06
CA GLU A 372 -14.48 -13.80 -11.94
C GLU A 372 -13.12 -14.15 -12.55
N LYS A 373 -12.94 -13.84 -13.84
CA LYS A 373 -11.78 -14.28 -14.63
C LYS A 373 -10.48 -13.56 -14.25
N ASP A 374 -10.59 -12.36 -13.70
CA ASP A 374 -9.46 -11.52 -13.29
C ASP A 374 -8.97 -11.80 -11.87
N ASN A 375 -9.55 -12.81 -11.19
CA ASN A 375 -9.06 -13.28 -9.91
C ASN A 375 -7.64 -13.83 -10.02
N ARG A 376 -6.76 -13.40 -9.11
CA ARG A 376 -5.47 -14.07 -8.89
C ARG A 376 -5.68 -15.23 -7.91
N VAL A 377 -5.67 -16.45 -8.42
CA VAL A 377 -5.88 -17.66 -7.62
C VAL A 377 -4.63 -17.97 -6.78
N LEU A 378 -4.83 -18.21 -5.49
CA LEU A 378 -3.75 -18.47 -4.52
C LEU A 378 -3.69 -19.93 -4.11
N LEU A 379 -4.85 -20.55 -3.88
CA LEU A 379 -4.98 -21.95 -3.49
C LEU A 379 -5.95 -22.66 -4.41
N THR A 380 -5.60 -23.88 -4.80
CA THR A 380 -6.44 -24.75 -5.62
C THR A 380 -6.63 -26.11 -5.01
N VAL A 381 -7.65 -26.83 -5.45
CA VAL A 381 -7.87 -28.26 -5.16
C VAL A 381 -8.14 -29.00 -6.47
N ASP A 382 -7.78 -30.28 -6.52
CA ASP A 382 -8.21 -31.20 -7.56
C ASP A 382 -9.07 -32.29 -6.89
N HIS A 383 -10.37 -32.06 -6.82
CA HIS A 383 -11.32 -32.96 -6.15
C HIS A 383 -12.66 -32.96 -6.90
N PRO A 384 -13.28 -34.12 -7.16
CA PRO A 384 -14.50 -34.20 -7.97
C PRO A 384 -15.68 -33.44 -7.36
N GLU A 385 -15.70 -33.24 -6.05
CA GLU A 385 -16.78 -32.52 -5.35
C GLU A 385 -16.49 -31.03 -5.10
N SER A 386 -15.40 -30.48 -5.64
CA SER A 386 -15.07 -29.05 -5.53
C SER A 386 -14.64 -28.46 -6.86
N ASP A 387 -14.98 -27.19 -7.08
CA ASP A 387 -14.33 -26.38 -8.09
C ASP A 387 -12.87 -26.16 -7.70
N ARG A 388 -12.05 -25.92 -8.74
CA ARG A 388 -10.60 -25.85 -8.60
C ARG A 388 -10.13 -24.73 -7.68
N SER A 389 -10.80 -23.58 -7.68
CA SER A 389 -10.34 -22.38 -6.98
C SER A 389 -10.95 -22.29 -5.58
N VAL A 390 -10.12 -22.38 -4.55
CA VAL A 390 -10.58 -22.33 -3.14
C VAL A 390 -10.07 -21.12 -2.38
N CYS A 391 -9.10 -20.38 -2.90
CA CYS A 391 -8.71 -19.05 -2.41
C CYS A 391 -8.21 -18.18 -3.55
N TRP A 392 -8.65 -16.92 -3.59
CA TRP A 392 -8.25 -15.94 -4.60
C TRP A 392 -8.18 -14.54 -4.00
N VAL A 393 -7.47 -13.66 -4.71
CA VAL A 393 -7.43 -12.24 -4.40
C VAL A 393 -7.75 -11.39 -5.63
N ARG A 394 -8.32 -10.22 -5.37
CA ARG A 394 -8.61 -9.19 -6.38
C ARG A 394 -8.59 -7.80 -5.76
N LYS A 395 -8.78 -6.78 -6.61
CA LYS A 395 -9.08 -5.41 -6.16
C LYS A 395 -10.49 -5.03 -6.55
N TYR A 396 -11.11 -4.20 -5.72
CA TYR A 396 -12.36 -3.51 -6.04
C TYR A 396 -12.24 -2.05 -5.57
N GLY A 397 -12.11 -1.11 -6.51
CA GLY A 397 -11.72 0.26 -6.19
C GLY A 397 -10.34 0.30 -5.49
N LYS A 398 -10.27 0.93 -4.31
CA LYS A 398 -9.06 0.97 -3.48
C LYS A 398 -8.92 -0.25 -2.56
N SER A 399 -9.96 -1.08 -2.44
CA SER A 399 -9.97 -2.23 -1.54
C SER A 399 -9.19 -3.41 -2.10
N ARG A 400 -8.49 -4.10 -1.21
CA ARG A 400 -7.96 -5.44 -1.42
C ARG A 400 -9.00 -6.44 -0.93
N VAL A 401 -9.36 -7.38 -1.80
CA VAL A 401 -10.36 -8.41 -1.51
C VAL A 401 -9.72 -9.79 -1.54
N CYS A 402 -10.04 -10.62 -0.56
CA CYS A 402 -9.69 -12.05 -0.54
C CYS A 402 -10.98 -12.88 -0.47
N GLY A 403 -11.14 -13.82 -1.40
CA GLY A 403 -12.15 -14.87 -1.28
C GLY A 403 -11.51 -16.16 -0.77
N LEU A 404 -12.19 -16.85 0.15
CA LEU A 404 -11.76 -18.12 0.70
C LEU A 404 -13.00 -19.03 0.81
N GLN A 405 -13.08 -20.04 -0.05
CA GLN A 405 -14.18 -21.00 -0.08
C GLN A 405 -14.17 -21.90 1.16
N LEU A 406 -12.99 -22.26 1.65
CA LEU A 406 -12.82 -23.15 2.80
C LEU A 406 -13.40 -22.54 4.09
N GLY A 407 -13.69 -23.39 5.07
CA GLY A 407 -14.05 -23.00 6.42
C GLY A 407 -15.49 -23.30 6.80
N HIS A 408 -15.99 -24.51 6.59
CA HIS A 408 -17.36 -24.90 6.92
C HIS A 408 -17.64 -24.96 8.43
N ASP A 409 -16.78 -25.67 9.17
CA ASP A 409 -17.03 -26.05 10.57
C ASP A 409 -15.77 -26.05 11.45
N GLY A 410 -15.91 -26.54 12.69
CA GLY A 410 -14.83 -26.66 13.65
C GLY A 410 -13.64 -27.49 13.18
N LYS A 411 -13.82 -28.49 12.30
CA LYS A 411 -12.71 -29.28 11.76
C LYS A 411 -11.84 -28.42 10.85
N ALA A 412 -12.47 -27.62 9.97
CA ALA A 412 -11.76 -26.65 9.15
C ALA A 412 -11.09 -25.55 10.01
N TYR A 413 -11.80 -25.02 11.02
CA TYR A 413 -11.28 -23.98 11.92
C TYR A 413 -10.08 -24.44 12.75
N ALA A 414 -9.98 -25.73 13.05
CA ALA A 414 -8.86 -26.33 13.77
C ALA A 414 -7.61 -26.49 12.89
N ASN A 415 -7.75 -26.50 11.56
CA ASN A 415 -6.62 -26.72 10.66
C ASN A 415 -5.61 -25.54 10.72
N PRO A 416 -4.34 -25.78 11.08
CA PRO A 416 -3.36 -24.71 11.27
C PRO A 416 -3.02 -23.95 9.97
N ASN A 417 -3.10 -24.62 8.80
CA ASN A 417 -2.86 -23.97 7.52
C ASN A 417 -4.04 -23.07 7.13
N TYR A 418 -5.27 -23.52 7.32
CA TYR A 418 -6.47 -22.69 7.14
C TYR A 418 -6.41 -21.42 8.01
N ARG A 419 -6.14 -21.58 9.31
CA ARG A 419 -6.00 -20.44 10.24
C ARG A 419 -4.93 -19.45 9.80
N LYS A 420 -3.79 -19.96 9.31
CA LYS A 420 -2.67 -19.15 8.79
C LYS A 420 -3.07 -18.39 7.53
N VAL A 421 -3.80 -19.04 6.61
CA VAL A 421 -4.33 -18.41 5.39
C VAL A 421 -5.32 -17.31 5.75
N LEU A 422 -6.31 -17.60 6.60
CA LEU A 422 -7.33 -16.62 7.00
C LEU A 422 -6.73 -15.41 7.73
N SER A 423 -5.85 -15.64 8.70
CA SER A 423 -5.16 -14.55 9.42
C SER A 423 -4.35 -13.69 8.45
N ARG A 424 -3.61 -14.31 7.53
CA ARG A 424 -2.83 -13.56 6.53
C ARG A 424 -3.70 -12.86 5.50
N ALA A 425 -4.85 -13.42 5.13
CA ALA A 425 -5.83 -12.77 4.27
C ALA A 425 -6.32 -11.48 4.91
N ILE A 426 -6.75 -11.53 6.18
CA ILE A 426 -7.18 -10.35 6.95
C ILE A 426 -6.06 -9.29 7.02
N LEU A 427 -4.82 -9.69 7.32
CA LEU A 427 -3.67 -8.75 7.34
C LEU A 427 -3.38 -8.16 5.96
N TRP A 428 -3.44 -8.98 4.90
CA TRP A 428 -3.12 -8.54 3.54
C TRP A 428 -4.19 -7.59 3.00
N THR A 429 -5.47 -7.88 3.25
CA THR A 429 -6.59 -7.00 2.85
C THR A 429 -6.53 -5.67 3.59
N ALA A 430 -6.05 -5.68 4.85
CA ALA A 430 -5.76 -4.46 5.60
C ALA A 430 -4.54 -3.68 5.10
N GLY A 431 -3.69 -4.25 4.24
CA GLY A 431 -2.41 -3.64 3.87
C GLY A 431 -1.28 -3.82 4.90
N ARG A 432 -1.48 -4.69 5.90
CA ARG A 432 -0.50 -5.03 6.95
C ARG A 432 0.46 -6.16 6.59
N LEU A 433 0.17 -6.89 5.53
CA LEU A 433 1.02 -7.95 5.01
C LEU A 433 1.42 -7.61 3.56
N LYS A 434 2.73 -7.55 3.30
CA LYS A 434 3.33 -7.15 2.02
C LYS A 434 4.12 -8.27 1.35
#